data_AF-A0A494USC6-F1
#
_entry.id   AF-A0A494USC6-F1
#
_cell.length_a   1.000
_cell.length_b   1.000
_cell.length_c   1.000
_cell.angle_alpha   90.00
_cell.angle_beta   90.00
_cell.angle_gamma   90.00
#
_symmetry.space_group_name_H-M   'P 1'
#
loop_
_entity.id
_entity.type
_entity.pdbx_description
1 polymer ?
#
loop_
_entity_poly.entity_id
_entity_poly.type
_entity_poly.pdbx_seq_one_letter_code
_entity_poly.pdbx_strand_id
1 'polypeptide(L)'
;MTSGTRYTRERLTEAAEKCADIKEVIAFFGTQPYPHLDRYLAKRFAHYGIDISHFGLRSRLPRPTSEELHTAVANSVSIAGTLRHLGRPDNGGQRAMLRRWITEERLSTTHFLGQAHQRGKPSPNPPKCAGDILVQHTGTQRTRTLLLRRALREVGVPERCTMCGTAPEWLGKPMTLEVDHINGNWSDDRRENLRLLCPNCHAITSTWCRGGRPRQAARDR
;
A
#
# COMPACT_ATOMS: atom_id res chain seq x y z
N MET A 1 29.36 -15.67 31.21
CA MET A 1 28.63 -15.58 32.50
C MET A 1 27.21 -16.06 32.25
N THR A 2 26.78 -17.01 33.07
CA THR A 2 25.69 -17.96 32.85
C THR A 2 24.35 -17.29 32.54
N SER A 3 23.87 -17.45 31.31
CA SER A 3 22.52 -17.05 30.89
C SER A 3 21.49 -18.00 31.48
N GLY A 4 21.31 -17.92 32.80
CA GLY A 4 20.20 -18.51 33.52
C GLY A 4 18.89 -17.98 32.94
N THR A 5 18.12 -18.92 32.40
CA THR A 5 16.80 -18.79 31.76
C THR A 5 16.05 -17.51 32.14
N ARG A 6 16.05 -16.48 31.29
CA ARG A 6 15.40 -15.16 31.57
C ARG A 6 13.92 -15.28 31.96
N TYR A 7 13.25 -16.36 31.55
CA TYR A 7 11.83 -16.63 31.75
C TYR A 7 11.63 -17.92 32.56
N THR A 8 12.15 -17.95 33.79
CA THR A 8 11.80 -19.00 34.77
C THR A 8 10.35 -18.84 35.25
N ARG A 9 9.82 -19.89 35.87
CA ARG A 9 8.47 -19.87 36.44
C ARG A 9 8.32 -18.75 37.47
N GLU A 10 9.28 -18.62 38.37
CA GLU A 10 9.26 -17.67 39.50
C GLU A 10 9.18 -16.23 38.99
N ARG A 11 10.03 -15.89 38.01
CA ARG A 11 10.05 -14.54 37.44
C ARG A 11 8.81 -14.23 36.62
N LEU A 12 8.25 -15.23 35.93
CA LEU A 12 6.99 -15.05 35.22
C LEU A 12 5.83 -14.86 36.19
N THR A 13 5.79 -15.56 37.32
CA THR A 13 4.77 -15.33 38.37
C THR A 13 4.89 -13.91 38.93
N GLU A 14 6.10 -13.46 39.22
CA GLU A 14 6.34 -12.09 39.68
C GLU A 14 5.92 -11.05 38.64
N ALA A 15 6.20 -11.30 37.36
CA ALA A 15 5.75 -10.44 36.28
C ALA A 15 4.22 -10.45 36.14
N ALA A 16 3.55 -11.60 36.36
CA ALA A 16 2.10 -11.72 36.38
C ALA A 16 1.46 -10.85 37.46
N GLU A 17 2.05 -10.75 38.65
CA GLU A 17 1.51 -9.93 39.73
C GLU A 17 1.76 -8.43 39.54
N LYS A 18 2.91 -8.05 38.95
CA LYS A 18 3.37 -6.65 38.88
C LYS A 18 2.98 -5.93 37.58
N CYS A 19 2.68 -6.67 36.51
CA CYS A 19 2.40 -6.08 35.21
C CYS A 19 0.89 -6.12 34.89
N ALA A 20 0.44 -5.16 34.11
CA ALA A 20 -0.92 -5.06 33.61
C ALA A 20 -1.03 -5.41 32.11
N ASP A 21 0.06 -5.56 31.36
CA ASP A 21 0.06 -6.08 29.99
C ASP A 21 1.39 -6.72 29.56
N ILE A 22 1.42 -7.37 28.38
CA ILE A 22 2.62 -8.04 27.85
C ILE A 22 3.76 -7.05 27.55
N LYS A 23 3.48 -5.78 27.25
CA LYS A 23 4.53 -4.77 27.01
C LYS A 23 5.21 -4.38 28.31
N GLU A 24 4.45 -4.23 29.39
CA GLU A 24 4.99 -4.03 30.73
C GLU A 24 5.83 -5.23 31.18
N VAL A 25 5.41 -6.46 30.83
CA VAL A 25 6.23 -7.66 31.06
C VAL A 25 7.56 -7.58 30.31
N ILE A 26 7.56 -7.17 29.03
CA ILE A 26 8.79 -7.00 28.24
C ILE A 26 9.70 -5.96 28.89
N ALA A 27 9.14 -4.84 29.35
CA ALA A 27 9.86 -3.81 30.10
C ALA A 27 10.42 -4.34 31.42
N PHE A 28 9.63 -5.12 32.18
CA PHE A 28 10.02 -5.75 33.44
C PHE A 28 11.20 -6.70 33.27
N PHE A 29 11.24 -7.45 32.16
CA PHE A 29 12.37 -8.31 31.83
C PHE A 29 13.56 -7.58 31.19
N GLY A 30 13.42 -6.28 30.90
CA GLY A 30 14.46 -5.46 30.26
C GLY A 30 14.83 -5.96 28.87
N THR A 31 13.90 -6.64 28.17
CA THR A 31 14.18 -7.21 26.85
C THR A 31 13.78 -6.26 25.73
N GLN A 32 14.60 -6.21 24.68
CA GLN A 32 14.25 -5.46 23.48
C GLN A 32 13.12 -6.20 22.75
N PRO A 33 12.03 -5.51 22.37
CA PRO A 33 10.93 -6.15 21.67
C PRO A 33 11.38 -6.66 20.30
N TYR A 34 11.06 -7.91 19.99
CA TYR A 34 11.32 -8.52 18.68
C TYR A 34 10.07 -9.27 18.17
N PRO A 35 9.96 -9.50 16.85
CA PRO A 35 8.81 -10.18 16.27
C PRO A 35 8.52 -11.51 16.98
N HIS A 36 7.27 -11.71 17.38
CA HIS A 36 6.75 -12.92 18.06
C HIS A 36 7.08 -13.09 19.55
N LEU A 37 7.78 -12.15 20.19
CA LEU A 37 8.06 -12.22 21.64
C LEU A 37 6.77 -12.32 22.48
N ASP A 38 5.75 -11.53 22.14
CA ASP A 38 4.45 -11.57 22.84
C ASP A 38 3.82 -12.97 22.83
N ARG A 39 3.88 -13.64 21.67
CA ARG A 39 3.34 -15.01 21.50
C ARG A 39 4.17 -16.03 22.26
N TYR A 40 5.49 -15.86 22.28
CA TYR A 40 6.38 -16.71 23.04
C TYR A 40 6.11 -16.60 24.55
N LEU A 41 5.99 -15.38 25.07
CA LEU A 41 5.66 -15.13 26.48
C LEU A 41 4.30 -15.72 26.85
N ALA A 42 3.26 -15.51 26.04
CA ALA A 42 1.94 -16.09 26.27
C ALA A 42 1.99 -17.63 26.36
N LYS A 43 2.73 -18.29 25.46
CA LYS A 43 2.93 -19.75 25.53
C LYS A 43 3.69 -20.16 26.80
N ARG A 44 4.63 -19.33 27.27
CA ARG A 44 5.43 -19.61 28.45
C ARG A 44 4.62 -19.47 29.75
N PHE A 45 3.76 -18.47 29.85
CA PHE A 45 2.78 -18.35 30.94
C PHE A 45 1.86 -19.57 31.00
N ALA A 46 1.31 -19.98 29.85
CA ALA A 46 0.47 -21.18 29.75
C ALA A 46 1.22 -22.46 30.14
N HIS A 47 2.49 -22.61 29.71
CA HIS A 47 3.32 -23.77 30.04
C HIS A 47 3.51 -23.95 31.56
N TYR A 48 3.61 -22.84 32.30
CA TYR A 48 3.78 -22.87 33.76
C TYR A 48 2.46 -22.77 34.55
N GLY A 49 1.32 -22.69 33.86
CA GLY A 49 0.00 -22.57 34.49
C GLY A 49 -0.21 -21.25 35.22
N ILE A 50 0.45 -20.17 34.80
CA ILE A 50 0.34 -18.85 35.42
C ILE A 50 -0.81 -18.10 34.74
N ASP A 51 -1.79 -17.66 35.52
CA ASP A 51 -2.92 -16.88 35.00
C ASP A 51 -2.47 -15.45 34.66
N ILE A 52 -2.74 -15.05 33.42
CA ILE A 52 -2.47 -13.72 32.88
C ILE A 52 -3.73 -13.12 32.24
N SER A 53 -4.91 -13.60 32.64
CA SER A 53 -6.19 -13.13 32.10
C SER A 53 -6.44 -11.63 32.34
N HIS A 54 -5.79 -11.05 33.35
CA HIS A 54 -5.80 -9.62 33.65
C HIS A 54 -4.84 -8.78 32.80
N PHE A 55 -3.86 -9.40 32.13
CA PHE A 55 -2.95 -8.68 31.24
C PHE A 55 -3.71 -8.09 30.05
N GLY A 56 -3.94 -6.79 30.11
CA GLY A 56 -4.13 -5.98 28.93
C GLY A 56 -5.43 -6.32 28.21
N LEU A 57 -6.53 -6.10 28.93
CA LEU A 57 -7.84 -5.70 28.43
C LEU A 57 -7.80 -4.40 27.57
N ARG A 58 -6.73 -4.16 26.79
CA ARG A 58 -6.77 -3.17 25.71
C ARG A 58 -7.45 -3.80 24.50
N SER A 59 -8.79 -3.75 24.54
CA SER A 59 -9.72 -3.87 23.40
C SER A 59 -10.24 -5.25 22.97
N ARG A 60 -10.57 -6.14 23.92
CA ARG A 60 -11.86 -6.85 23.75
C ARG A 60 -12.96 -5.91 24.23
N LEU A 61 -13.15 -4.78 23.53
CA LEU A 61 -14.41 -4.03 23.69
C LEU A 61 -15.51 -5.09 23.57
N PRO A 62 -16.37 -5.26 24.59
CA PRO A 62 -17.38 -6.32 24.61
C PRO A 62 -18.23 -6.21 23.35
N ARG A 63 -18.82 -7.32 22.90
CA ARG A 63 -19.73 -7.28 21.73
C ARG A 63 -20.69 -6.09 21.92
N PRO A 64 -20.79 -5.17 20.93
CA PRO A 64 -21.76 -4.09 21.00
C PRO A 64 -23.14 -4.63 21.29
N THR A 65 -23.97 -3.86 21.98
CA THR A 65 -25.38 -4.23 22.14
C THR A 65 -26.06 -4.30 20.77
N SER A 66 -27.18 -5.02 20.69
CA SER A 66 -27.94 -5.11 19.43
C SER A 66 -28.30 -3.70 18.93
N GLU A 67 -28.75 -2.81 19.81
CA GLU A 67 -29.10 -1.42 19.49
C GLU A 67 -27.90 -0.60 18.98
N GLU A 68 -26.73 -0.71 19.62
CA GLU A 68 -25.50 -0.06 19.16
C GLU A 68 -25.08 -0.55 17.77
N LEU A 69 -25.18 -1.85 17.52
CA LEU A 69 -24.83 -2.44 16.24
C LEU A 69 -25.79 -2.00 15.12
N HIS A 70 -27.09 -2.01 15.39
CA HIS A 70 -28.13 -1.51 14.49
C HIS A 70 -27.87 -0.04 14.12
N THR A 71 -27.64 0.80 15.13
CA THR A 71 -27.38 2.23 14.96
C THR A 71 -26.11 2.46 14.15
N ALA A 72 -25.03 1.74 14.45
CA ALA A 72 -23.76 1.87 13.75
C ALA A 72 -23.84 1.44 12.29
N VAL A 73 -24.56 0.36 11.98
CA VAL A 73 -24.75 -0.13 10.61
C VAL A 73 -25.66 0.82 9.81
N ALA A 74 -26.75 1.31 10.40
CA ALA A 74 -27.65 2.26 9.75
C ALA A 74 -26.95 3.58 9.39
N ASN A 75 -26.11 4.10 10.29
CA ASN A 75 -25.39 5.36 10.11
C ASN A 75 -24.08 5.25 9.30
N SER A 76 -23.77 4.07 8.75
CA SER A 76 -22.53 3.82 8.02
C SER A 76 -22.78 3.38 6.59
N VAL A 77 -21.89 3.79 5.69
CA VAL A 77 -21.87 3.36 4.27
C VAL A 77 -20.76 2.34 3.98
N SER A 78 -20.07 1.86 5.01
CA SER A 78 -18.99 0.88 4.89
C SER A 78 -18.68 0.18 6.21
N ILE A 79 -18.05 -1.00 6.13
CA ILE A 79 -17.52 -1.76 7.28
C ILE A 79 -16.54 -0.91 8.10
N ALA A 80 -15.62 -0.19 7.44
CA ALA A 80 -14.66 0.68 8.11
C ALA A 80 -15.36 1.84 8.83
N GLY A 81 -16.40 2.43 8.21
CA GLY A 81 -17.25 3.45 8.84
C GLY A 81 -17.95 2.91 10.09
N THR A 82 -18.48 1.69 10.01
CA THR A 82 -19.17 1.02 11.11
C THR A 82 -18.22 0.79 12.29
N LEU A 83 -17.01 0.29 12.02
CA LEU A 83 -15.98 0.12 13.06
C LEU A 83 -15.59 1.45 13.70
N ARG A 84 -15.45 2.54 12.92
CA ARG A 84 -15.19 3.88 13.48
C ARG A 84 -16.32 4.37 14.38
N HIS A 85 -17.57 4.16 13.96
CA HIS A 85 -18.74 4.54 14.77
C HIS A 85 -18.80 3.77 16.09
N LEU A 86 -18.38 2.49 16.07
CA LEU A 86 -18.25 1.63 17.26
C LEU A 86 -16.96 1.89 18.07
N GLY A 87 -16.15 2.89 17.72
CA GLY A 87 -14.87 3.17 18.40
C GLY A 87 -13.83 2.06 18.27
N ARG A 88 -13.93 1.21 17.24
CA ARG A 88 -13.08 0.03 17.03
C ARG A 88 -12.03 0.26 15.95
N PRO A 89 -10.83 -0.31 16.10
CA PRO A 89 -9.79 -0.22 15.09
C PRO A 89 -10.18 -1.00 13.82
N ASP A 90 -9.88 -0.43 12.66
CA ASP A 90 -10.09 -1.10 11.37
C ASP A 90 -8.95 -2.08 11.07
N ASN A 91 -9.12 -3.34 11.47
CA ASN A 91 -8.19 -4.43 11.17
C ASN A 91 -8.93 -5.72 10.77
N GLY A 92 -8.19 -6.69 10.21
CA GLY A 92 -8.77 -7.93 9.69
C GLY A 92 -9.62 -8.70 10.70
N GLY A 93 -9.17 -8.77 11.96
CA GLY A 93 -9.90 -9.44 13.03
C GLY A 93 -11.22 -8.75 13.38
N GLN A 94 -11.20 -7.42 13.59
CA GLN A 94 -12.41 -6.65 13.87
C GLN A 94 -13.40 -6.67 12.70
N ARG A 95 -12.91 -6.63 11.46
CA ARG A 95 -13.76 -6.80 10.26
C ARG A 95 -14.43 -8.17 10.22
N ALA A 96 -13.72 -9.23 10.58
CA ALA A 96 -14.29 -10.58 10.61
C ALA A 96 -15.37 -10.70 11.70
N MET A 97 -15.11 -10.16 12.90
CA MET A 97 -16.10 -10.16 13.98
C MET A 97 -17.35 -9.34 13.62
N LEU A 98 -17.18 -8.14 13.05
CA LEU A 98 -18.31 -7.30 12.65
C LEU A 98 -19.20 -8.00 11.61
N ARG A 99 -18.60 -8.67 10.61
CA ARG A 99 -19.37 -9.46 9.64
C ARG A 99 -20.16 -10.57 10.32
N ARG A 100 -19.55 -11.27 11.29
CA ARG A 100 -20.25 -12.31 12.06
C ARG A 100 -21.46 -11.73 12.80
N TRP A 101 -21.30 -10.60 13.49
CA TRP A 101 -22.40 -9.95 14.21
C TRP A 101 -23.53 -9.49 13.28
N ILE A 102 -23.19 -8.90 12.13
CA ILE A 102 -24.16 -8.49 11.09
C ILE A 102 -24.98 -9.69 10.61
N THR A 103 -24.33 -10.84 10.38
CA THR A 103 -25.01 -12.07 9.97
C THR A 103 -25.90 -12.64 11.07
N GLU A 104 -25.41 -12.69 12.31
CA GLU A 104 -26.17 -13.20 13.46
C GLU A 104 -27.43 -12.37 13.73
N GLU A 105 -27.35 -11.05 13.57
CA GLU A 105 -28.46 -10.11 13.83
C GLU A 105 -29.29 -9.83 12.57
N ARG A 106 -28.95 -10.48 11.44
CA ARG A 106 -29.63 -10.35 10.13
C ARG A 106 -29.76 -8.90 9.65
N LEU A 107 -28.72 -8.10 9.86
CA LEU A 107 -28.69 -6.69 9.47
C LEU A 107 -28.49 -6.55 7.97
N SER A 108 -29.30 -5.70 7.33
CA SER A 108 -29.06 -5.32 5.93
C SER A 108 -27.83 -4.42 5.83
N THR A 109 -26.96 -4.74 4.85
CA THR A 109 -25.78 -3.93 4.49
C THR A 109 -25.80 -3.55 3.01
N THR A 110 -26.97 -3.64 2.35
CA THR A 110 -27.12 -3.32 0.92
C THR A 110 -26.77 -1.87 0.59
N HIS A 111 -26.91 -0.95 1.55
CA HIS A 111 -26.51 0.44 1.44
C HIS A 111 -25.00 0.67 1.58
N PHE A 112 -24.20 -0.37 1.91
CA PHE A 112 -22.76 -0.24 2.00
C PHE A 112 -22.15 -0.11 0.60
N LEU A 113 -21.54 1.03 0.32
CA LEU A 113 -20.96 1.36 -0.98
C LEU A 113 -19.60 0.68 -1.22
N GLY A 114 -18.89 0.29 -0.15
CA GLY A 114 -17.59 -0.38 -0.25
C GLY A 114 -16.58 0.42 -1.09
N GLN A 115 -15.98 -0.21 -2.10
CA GLN A 115 -15.07 0.46 -3.04
C GLN A 115 -15.77 1.51 -3.91
N ALA A 116 -17.10 1.48 -4.02
CA ALA A 116 -17.88 2.46 -4.76
C ALA A 116 -18.20 3.74 -3.96
N HIS A 117 -17.74 3.89 -2.71
CA HIS A 117 -18.01 5.12 -1.92
C HIS A 117 -17.42 6.41 -2.52
N GLN A 118 -16.42 6.27 -3.42
CA GLN A 118 -15.85 7.34 -4.23
C GLN A 118 -16.28 7.30 -5.70
N ARG A 119 -17.10 6.34 -6.11
CA ARG A 119 -17.53 6.22 -7.50
C ARG A 119 -18.41 7.42 -7.85
N GLY A 120 -18.04 8.14 -8.91
CA GLY A 120 -18.72 9.36 -9.36
C GLY A 120 -18.31 10.63 -8.60
N LYS A 121 -17.50 10.53 -7.54
CA LYS A 121 -16.91 11.71 -6.90
C LYS A 121 -15.62 12.09 -7.64
N PRO A 122 -15.41 13.37 -7.97
CA PRO A 122 -14.13 13.80 -8.51
C PRO A 122 -13.02 13.50 -7.51
N SER A 123 -11.86 13.07 -8.02
CA SER A 123 -10.67 12.90 -7.18
C SER A 123 -10.36 14.24 -6.49
N PRO A 124 -10.10 14.26 -5.17
CA PRO A 124 -9.73 15.49 -4.47
C PRO A 124 -8.42 16.08 -5.01
N ASN A 125 -7.59 15.26 -5.64
CA ASN A 125 -6.42 15.72 -6.38
C ASN A 125 -6.77 15.78 -7.88
N PRO A 126 -6.84 16.97 -8.48
CA PRO A 126 -7.05 17.08 -9.92
C PRO A 126 -5.88 16.41 -10.67
N PRO A 127 -6.13 15.79 -11.83
CA PRO A 127 -5.06 15.25 -12.65
C PRO A 127 -4.14 16.41 -13.07
N LYS A 128 -2.82 16.21 -12.93
CA LYS A 128 -1.81 17.13 -13.50
C LYS A 128 -2.10 17.38 -14.97
N CYS A 129 -1.95 18.60 -15.47
CA CYS A 129 -2.07 18.87 -16.90
C CYS A 129 -0.84 18.36 -17.66
N ALA A 130 -0.89 18.28 -18.99
CA ALA A 130 0.28 17.93 -19.78
C ALA A 130 1.47 18.88 -19.55
N GLY A 131 1.21 20.17 -19.36
CA GLY A 131 2.25 21.17 -19.08
C GLY A 131 3.04 20.92 -17.80
N ASP A 132 2.41 20.32 -16.78
CA ASP A 132 3.09 19.96 -15.52
C ASP A 132 3.89 18.65 -15.62
N ILE A 133 3.61 17.85 -16.64
CA ILE A 133 4.23 16.54 -16.85
C ILE A 133 5.38 16.64 -17.83
N LEU A 134 5.21 17.39 -18.92
CA LEU A 134 6.18 17.49 -20.01
C LEU A 134 7.26 18.53 -19.72
N VAL A 135 7.96 18.35 -18.61
CA VAL A 135 9.01 19.26 -18.11
C VAL A 135 10.28 18.50 -17.81
N GLN A 136 11.41 19.21 -17.83
CA GLN A 136 12.63 18.67 -17.24
C GLN A 136 12.56 18.85 -15.72
N HIS A 137 12.82 17.78 -14.98
CA HIS A 137 12.71 17.78 -13.52
C HIS A 137 13.98 17.30 -12.84
N THR A 138 14.16 17.66 -11.57
CA THR A 138 15.30 17.27 -10.72
C THR A 138 14.94 16.19 -9.70
N GLY A 139 13.72 15.64 -9.80
CA GLY A 139 13.22 14.59 -8.88
C GLY A 139 14.07 13.31 -8.91
N THR A 140 13.98 12.54 -7.82
CA THR A 140 14.73 11.28 -7.64
C THR A 140 14.04 10.07 -8.29
N GLN A 141 12.80 10.23 -8.77
CA GLN A 141 12.00 9.17 -9.37
C GLN A 141 11.55 9.56 -10.77
N ARG A 142 11.61 8.58 -11.68
CA ARG A 142 11.15 8.73 -13.06
C ARG A 142 9.63 8.95 -13.11
N THR A 143 9.19 9.85 -13.97
CA THR A 143 7.77 10.01 -14.29
C THR A 143 7.19 8.70 -14.82
N ARG A 144 6.04 8.30 -14.29
CA ARG A 144 5.36 7.06 -14.71
C ARG A 144 5.00 7.16 -16.20
N THR A 145 5.36 6.13 -16.98
CA THR A 145 5.12 6.09 -18.44
C THR A 145 3.67 6.30 -18.85
N LEU A 146 2.71 5.90 -18.00
CA LEU A 146 1.28 6.16 -18.24
C LEU A 146 0.96 7.67 -18.26
N LEU A 147 1.59 8.46 -17.39
CA LEU A 147 1.41 9.91 -17.34
C LEU A 147 2.02 10.58 -18.57
N LEU A 148 3.21 10.14 -18.99
CA LEU A 148 3.86 10.62 -20.21
C LEU A 148 3.01 10.35 -21.46
N ARG A 149 2.53 9.12 -21.63
CA ARG A 149 1.64 8.78 -22.76
C ARG A 149 0.37 9.62 -22.77
N ARG A 150 -0.26 9.81 -21.61
CA ARG A 150 -1.44 10.67 -21.48
C ARG A 150 -1.14 12.11 -21.87
N ALA A 151 -0.04 12.68 -21.35
CA ALA A 151 0.36 14.06 -21.63
C ALA A 151 0.73 14.27 -23.12
N LEU A 152 1.43 13.31 -23.73
CA LEU A 152 1.72 13.34 -25.16
C LEU A 152 0.43 13.32 -26.00
N ARG A 153 -0.54 12.48 -25.64
CA ARG A 153 -1.85 12.46 -26.31
C ARG A 153 -2.60 13.79 -26.15
N GLU A 154 -2.57 14.37 -24.95
CA GLU A 154 -3.22 15.65 -24.62
C GLU A 154 -2.67 16.81 -25.44
N VAL A 155 -1.37 16.86 -25.72
CA VAL A 155 -0.74 17.87 -26.60
C VAL A 155 -0.79 17.50 -28.10
N GLY A 156 -1.58 16.49 -28.48
CA GLY A 156 -1.83 16.14 -29.88
C GLY A 156 -0.73 15.31 -30.56
N VAL A 157 0.13 14.63 -29.79
CA VAL A 157 1.12 13.71 -30.39
C VAL A 157 0.40 12.53 -31.02
N PRO A 158 0.64 12.25 -32.32
CA PRO A 158 0.04 11.10 -32.96
C PRO A 158 0.48 9.80 -32.30
N GLU A 159 -0.48 8.93 -32.03
CA GLU A 159 -0.23 7.60 -31.49
C GLU A 159 0.25 6.67 -32.61
N ARG A 160 1.49 6.86 -33.04
CA ARG A 160 2.18 6.00 -34.03
C ARG A 160 3.67 5.98 -33.72
N CYS A 161 4.35 4.92 -34.16
CA CYS A 161 5.81 4.86 -34.09
C CYS A 161 6.41 6.02 -34.90
N THR A 162 7.30 6.78 -34.28
CA THR A 162 7.96 7.92 -34.92
C THR A 162 8.96 7.49 -35.99
N MET A 163 9.47 6.25 -35.90
CA MET A 163 10.45 5.71 -36.86
C MET A 163 9.80 5.04 -38.08
N CYS A 164 8.87 4.10 -37.86
CA CYS A 164 8.29 3.29 -38.93
C CYS A 164 6.81 3.58 -39.21
N GLY A 165 6.17 4.47 -38.44
CA GLY A 165 4.76 4.81 -38.62
C GLY A 165 3.76 3.77 -38.11
N THR A 166 4.19 2.63 -37.57
CA THR A 166 3.28 1.59 -37.03
C THR A 166 2.31 2.16 -35.99
N ALA A 167 1.03 1.88 -36.18
CA ALA A 167 -0.06 2.22 -35.26
C ALA A 167 0.04 1.44 -33.93
N PRO A 168 -0.73 1.78 -32.87
CA PRO A 168 -0.80 1.03 -31.61
C PRO A 168 -1.60 -0.28 -31.76
N GLU A 169 -1.46 -0.94 -32.89
CA GLU A 169 -2.13 -2.20 -33.22
C GLU A 169 -1.13 -3.12 -33.94
N TRP A 170 -1.15 -4.39 -33.57
CA TRP A 170 -0.37 -5.44 -34.18
C TRP A 170 -1.24 -6.67 -34.39
N LEU A 171 -1.41 -7.10 -35.64
CA LEU A 171 -2.27 -8.24 -36.02
C LEU A 171 -3.70 -8.13 -35.46
N GLY A 172 -4.31 -6.95 -35.53
CA GLY A 172 -5.67 -6.71 -35.02
C GLY A 172 -5.76 -6.61 -33.48
N LYS A 173 -4.64 -6.66 -32.76
CA LYS A 173 -4.60 -6.59 -31.30
C LYS A 173 -3.93 -5.29 -30.84
N PRO A 174 -4.41 -4.66 -29.75
CA PRO A 174 -3.77 -3.47 -29.20
C PRO A 174 -2.30 -3.72 -28.85
N MET A 175 -1.42 -2.83 -29.30
CA MET A 175 0.00 -2.82 -28.99
C MET A 175 0.37 -1.49 -28.33
N THR A 176 1.05 -1.57 -27.19
CA THR A 176 1.54 -0.35 -26.53
C THR A 176 2.76 0.17 -27.26
N LEU A 177 2.69 1.42 -27.74
CA LEU A 177 3.88 2.17 -28.12
C LEU A 177 4.65 2.60 -26.87
N GLU A 178 5.96 2.42 -26.91
CA GLU A 178 6.88 2.72 -25.83
C GLU A 178 7.31 4.18 -25.91
N VAL A 179 7.51 4.81 -24.75
CA VAL A 179 8.02 6.18 -24.65
C VAL A 179 9.54 6.10 -24.57
N ASP A 180 10.21 6.67 -25.55
CA ASP A 180 11.67 6.80 -25.61
C ASP A 180 12.07 8.26 -25.40
N HIS A 181 13.12 8.45 -24.60
CA HIS A 181 13.79 9.74 -24.41
C HIS A 181 14.92 9.80 -25.43
N ILE A 182 14.87 10.74 -26.38
CA ILE A 182 15.82 10.85 -27.49
C ILE A 182 17.26 10.99 -26.98
N ASN A 183 17.46 11.76 -25.92
CA ASN A 183 18.77 11.94 -25.27
C ASN A 183 19.12 10.86 -24.23
N GLY A 184 18.22 9.91 -23.95
CA GLY A 184 18.38 8.88 -22.91
C GLY A 184 18.28 9.38 -21.46
N ASN A 185 18.07 10.68 -21.24
CA ASN A 185 17.88 11.26 -19.92
C ASN A 185 16.41 11.13 -19.49
N TRP A 186 16.15 10.24 -18.54
CA TRP A 186 14.82 9.95 -18.02
C TRP A 186 14.15 11.11 -17.25
N SER A 187 14.93 12.12 -16.84
CA SER A 187 14.44 13.29 -16.11
C SER A 187 14.04 14.45 -17.04
N ASP A 188 14.36 14.33 -18.33
CA ASP A 188 14.02 15.31 -19.35
C ASP A 188 12.73 14.90 -20.08
N ASP A 189 11.59 15.10 -19.43
CA ASP A 189 10.28 14.73 -19.97
C ASP A 189 9.69 15.78 -20.92
N ARG A 190 10.48 16.77 -21.34
CA ARG A 190 10.03 17.79 -22.29
C ARG A 190 9.57 17.16 -23.59
N ARG A 191 8.51 17.73 -24.18
CA ARG A 191 7.84 17.18 -25.37
C ARG A 191 8.82 16.89 -26.50
N GLU A 192 9.75 17.80 -26.76
CA GLU A 192 10.77 17.71 -27.81
C GLU A 192 11.75 16.55 -27.62
N ASN A 193 11.94 16.08 -26.38
CA ASN A 193 12.83 14.96 -26.07
C ASN A 193 12.12 13.61 -26.06
N LEU A 194 10.78 13.58 -26.11
CA LEU A 194 9.99 12.36 -26.07
C LEU A 194 9.51 11.93 -27.46
N ARG A 195 9.59 10.63 -27.75
CA ARG A 195 8.98 10.02 -28.92
C ARG A 195 8.30 8.70 -28.59
N LEU A 196 7.27 8.35 -29.37
CA LEU A 196 6.61 7.05 -29.31
C LEU A 196 7.25 6.11 -30.33
N LEU A 197 7.65 4.91 -29.89
CA LEU A 197 8.23 3.87 -30.73
C LEU A 197 7.48 2.55 -30.55
N CYS A 198 7.38 1.74 -31.61
CA CYS A 198 6.96 0.36 -31.44
C CYS A 198 8.09 -0.46 -30.78
N PRO A 199 7.79 -1.60 -30.13
CA PRO A 199 8.81 -2.41 -29.44
C PRO A 199 10.00 -2.79 -30.34
N ASN A 200 9.74 -3.06 -31.63
CA ASN A 200 10.80 -3.43 -32.58
C ASN A 200 11.72 -2.25 -32.93
N CYS A 201 11.16 -1.06 -33.16
CA CYS A 201 11.98 0.13 -33.43
C CYS A 201 12.68 0.64 -32.18
N HIS A 202 12.05 0.49 -31.01
CA HIS A 202 12.71 0.86 -29.76
C HIS A 202 13.90 -0.05 -29.48
N ALA A 203 13.80 -1.35 -29.76
CA ALA A 203 14.86 -2.32 -29.53
C ALA A 203 16.21 -2.01 -30.21
N ILE A 204 16.19 -1.20 -31.28
CA ILE A 204 17.38 -0.83 -32.04
C ILE A 204 17.90 0.58 -31.72
N THR A 205 17.28 1.32 -30.79
CA THR A 205 17.79 2.63 -30.39
C THR A 205 19.05 2.49 -29.53
N SER A 206 19.89 3.52 -29.54
CA SER A 206 21.06 3.57 -28.65
C SER A 206 20.68 3.72 -27.16
N THR A 207 19.44 4.11 -26.87
CA THR A 207 18.85 4.30 -25.55
C THR A 207 18.14 3.05 -25.03
N TRP A 208 17.96 2.02 -25.87
CA TRP A 208 17.29 0.78 -25.52
C TRP A 208 18.05 -0.02 -24.46
N CYS A 209 17.34 -0.45 -23.41
CA CYS A 209 17.86 -1.24 -22.28
C CYS A 209 19.09 -0.68 -21.55
N ARG A 210 19.64 0.46 -21.99
CA ARG A 210 20.82 1.10 -21.39
C ARG A 210 20.35 2.28 -20.56
N GLY A 211 20.47 2.16 -19.24
CA GLY A 211 20.64 3.35 -18.41
C GLY A 211 21.83 4.14 -18.98
N GLY A 212 21.56 5.33 -19.50
CA GLY A 212 22.46 6.05 -20.40
C GLY A 212 23.91 6.10 -19.94
N ARG A 213 24.82 5.55 -20.74
CA ARG A 213 26.21 6.03 -20.75
C ARG A 213 26.32 7.04 -21.88
N PRO A 214 26.80 8.27 -21.62
CA PRO A 214 27.07 9.23 -22.69
C PRO A 214 28.12 8.63 -23.62
N ARG A 215 27.87 8.62 -24.92
CA ARG A 215 28.96 8.47 -25.90
C ARG A 215 29.87 9.69 -25.71
N GLN A 216 31.08 9.48 -25.19
CA GLN A 216 32.15 10.45 -25.38
C GLN A 216 32.27 10.69 -26.89
N ALA A 217 32.15 11.96 -27.28
CA ALA A 217 32.26 12.41 -28.65
C ALA A 217 33.48 11.74 -29.31
N ALA A 218 33.24 11.12 -30.47
CA ALA A 218 34.31 10.67 -31.34
C ALA A 218 35.16 11.90 -31.68
N ARG A 219 36.37 11.95 -31.14
CA ARG A 219 37.42 12.84 -31.61
C ARG A 219 37.77 12.44 -33.03
N ASP A 220 37.69 13.43 -33.91
CA ASP A 220 38.31 13.59 -35.21
C ASP A 220 39.20 12.43 -35.70
N ARG A 221 38.81 11.86 -36.85
CA ARG A 221 39.70 11.47 -37.94
C ARG A 221 39.00 11.69 -39.27
#